data_AF-A0A7S2F8P1-F1
#
_entry.id   AF-A0A7S2F8P1-F1
#
_cell.length_a   1.000
_cell.length_b   1.000
_cell.length_c   1.000
_cell.angle_alpha   90.00
_cell.angle_beta   90.00
_cell.angle_gamma   90.00
#
_symmetry.space_group_name_H-M   'P 1'
#
loop_
_entity.id
_entity.type
_entity.pdbx_description
1 polymer ?
#
loop_
_entity_poly.entity_id
_entity_poly.type
_entity_poly.pdbx_seq_one_letter_code
_entity_poly.pdbx_strand_id
1 'polypeptide(L)'
;EEVELTAGGIARAVNPADAAAYVKALGHARLHESDKALFAIRDGLASIIPASVLPLLTWEELERYVCGQKEIDLELLKANTEYDDDVSPNDEHVVRLWRVLESFDHDERSAFLRFVWARSRLPASSAFNQKFKLQSAVGEGPKNSPDTFLPKAHTCFFSLNLPCCSA
;
A
#
# COMPACT_ATOMS: atom_id res chain seq x y z
N GLU A 1 4.78 -7.59 30.68
CA GLU A 1 5.82 -7.38 31.69
C GLU A 1 5.70 -5.93 32.16
N GLU A 2 5.80 -5.68 33.46
CA GLU A 2 5.74 -4.32 34.00
C GLU A 2 7.15 -3.69 33.94
N VAL A 3 7.25 -2.49 33.36
CA VAL A 3 8.52 -1.76 33.23
C VAL A 3 8.44 -0.48 34.04
N GLU A 4 9.36 -0.33 34.98
CA GLU A 4 9.47 0.86 35.80
C GLU A 4 10.08 2.03 34.98
N LEU A 5 9.37 3.16 34.90
CA LEU A 5 9.78 4.32 34.08
C LEU A 5 10.88 5.16 34.72
N THR A 6 10.94 5.16 36.05
CA THR A 6 11.91 5.89 36.88
C THR A 6 12.18 5.09 38.12
N ALA A 7 13.41 5.09 38.64
CA ALA A 7 13.76 4.34 39.84
C ALA A 7 12.78 4.59 41.01
N GLY A 8 12.19 3.52 41.56
CA GLY A 8 11.20 3.59 42.64
C GLY A 8 9.83 4.13 42.22
N GLY A 9 9.57 4.25 40.92
CA GLY A 9 8.31 4.69 40.33
C GLY A 9 7.12 3.79 40.68
N ILE A 10 7.34 2.49 40.94
CA ILE A 10 6.26 1.57 41.35
C ILE A 10 5.57 2.05 42.65
N ALA A 11 6.35 2.63 43.58
CA ALA A 11 5.84 3.10 44.87
C ALA A 11 5.38 4.57 44.86
N ARG A 12 5.47 5.27 43.72
CA ARG A 12 5.25 6.71 43.61
C ARG A 12 4.04 7.03 42.74
N ALA A 13 2.99 7.56 43.35
CA ALA A 13 1.85 8.09 42.61
C ALA A 13 2.25 9.34 41.80
N VAL A 14 1.79 9.44 40.56
CA VAL A 14 1.97 10.63 39.72
C VAL A 14 1.11 11.76 40.26
N ASN A 15 1.70 12.94 40.43
CA ASN A 15 1.00 14.16 40.83
C ASN A 15 1.11 15.24 39.71
N PRO A 16 0.35 16.35 39.79
CA PRO A 16 0.36 17.36 38.75
C PRO A 16 1.73 18.01 38.49
N ALA A 17 2.60 18.10 39.49
CA ALA A 17 3.95 18.65 39.33
C ALA A 17 4.87 17.70 38.55
N ASP A 18 4.69 16.39 38.71
CA ASP A 18 5.51 15.35 38.05
C ASP A 18 4.92 14.86 36.71
N ALA A 19 3.70 15.28 36.36
CA ALA A 19 2.96 14.78 35.20
C ALA A 19 3.74 14.89 33.89
N ALA A 20 4.41 16.01 33.63
CA ALA A 20 5.20 16.21 32.41
C ALA A 20 6.41 15.27 32.33
N ALA A 21 7.08 15.03 33.46
CA ALA A 21 8.21 14.11 33.53
C ALA A 21 7.76 12.66 33.33
N TYR A 22 6.61 12.28 33.91
CA TYR A 22 5.99 10.98 33.69
C TYR A 22 5.64 10.76 32.22
N VAL A 23 4.97 11.71 31.57
CA VAL A 23 4.60 11.61 30.14
C VAL A 23 5.86 11.45 29.26
N LYS A 24 6.92 12.20 29.54
CA LYS A 24 8.19 12.08 28.82
C LYS A 24 8.83 10.69 29.01
N ALA A 25 8.88 10.20 30.24
CA ALA A 25 9.44 8.88 30.56
C ALA A 25 8.62 7.75 29.94
N LEU A 26 7.29 7.86 29.96
CA LEU A 26 6.38 6.91 29.31
C LEU A 26 6.58 6.91 27.80
N GLY A 27 6.66 8.09 27.17
CA GLY A 27 6.93 8.21 25.74
C GLY A 27 8.27 7.58 25.35
N HIS A 28 9.32 7.84 26.12
CA HIS A 28 10.63 7.21 25.91
C HIS A 28 10.55 5.69 26.04
N ALA A 29 9.95 5.17 27.12
CA ALA A 29 9.80 3.73 27.29
C ALA A 29 9.05 3.08 26.12
N ARG A 30 7.92 3.67 25.71
CA ARG A 30 7.09 3.18 24.59
C ARG A 30 7.83 3.16 23.26
N LEU A 31 8.66 4.17 22.97
CA LEU A 31 9.47 4.22 21.76
C LEU A 31 10.59 3.16 21.75
N HIS A 32 11.11 2.81 22.93
CA HIS A 32 12.25 1.91 23.09
C HIS A 32 11.87 0.46 23.43
N GLU A 33 10.58 0.14 23.57
CA GLU A 33 10.07 -1.20 23.88
C GLU A 33 10.50 -2.29 22.87
N SER A 34 10.81 -1.90 21.63
CA SER A 34 11.17 -2.81 20.53
C SER A 34 12.57 -2.58 19.97
N ASP A 35 13.47 -1.91 20.71
CA ASP A 35 14.80 -1.50 20.24
C ASP A 35 15.60 -2.64 19.59
N LYS A 36 15.58 -3.84 20.18
CA LYS A 36 16.29 -4.99 19.62
C LYS A 36 15.82 -5.34 18.21
N ALA A 37 14.51 -5.34 17.97
CA ALA A 37 13.94 -5.61 16.65
C ALA A 37 14.18 -4.44 15.69
N LEU A 38 14.03 -3.20 16.16
CA LEU A 38 14.27 -2.00 15.36
C LEU A 38 15.72 -1.86 14.92
N PHE A 39 16.70 -2.19 15.78
CA PHE A 39 18.11 -2.21 15.39
C PHE A 39 18.40 -3.29 14.36
N ALA A 40 17.80 -4.47 14.47
CA ALA A 40 17.95 -5.51 13.44
C ALA A 40 17.35 -5.08 12.09
N ILE A 41 16.20 -4.40 12.08
CA ILE A 41 15.58 -3.84 10.87
C ILE A 41 16.49 -2.75 10.27
N ARG A 42 17.01 -1.84 11.11
CA ARG A 42 17.94 -0.79 10.68
C ARG A 42 19.20 -1.38 10.06
N ASP A 43 19.80 -2.38 10.69
CA ASP A 43 21.02 -3.01 10.20
C ASP A 43 20.77 -3.78 8.89
N GLY A 44 19.61 -4.44 8.78
CA GLY A 44 19.15 -5.05 7.53
C GLY A 44 18.99 -4.04 6.39
N LEU A 45 18.36 -2.90 6.66
CA LEU A 45 18.24 -1.81 5.68
C LEU A 45 19.62 -1.26 5.29
N ALA A 46 20.50 -1.02 6.27
CA ALA A 46 21.85 -0.52 6.07
C ALA A 46 22.78 -1.49 5.32
N SER A 47 22.41 -2.77 5.22
CA SER A 47 23.13 -3.77 4.41
C SER A 47 22.90 -3.61 2.91
N ILE A 48 21.80 -2.96 2.51
CA ILE A 48 21.41 -2.75 1.11
C ILE A 48 21.70 -1.31 0.66
N ILE A 49 21.45 -0.33 1.54
CA ILE A 49 21.68 1.09 1.25
C ILE A 49 22.65 1.72 2.25
N PRO A 50 23.50 2.67 1.85
CA PRO A 50 24.43 3.31 2.78
C PRO A 50 23.70 4.03 3.92
N ALA A 51 24.04 3.69 5.17
CA ALA A 51 23.42 4.29 6.35
C ALA A 51 23.56 5.81 6.42
N SER A 52 24.57 6.38 5.77
CA SER A 52 24.79 7.83 5.69
C SER A 52 23.72 8.58 4.89
N VAL A 53 22.93 7.88 4.06
CA VAL A 53 21.85 8.48 3.26
C VAL A 53 20.56 8.61 4.08
N LEU A 54 20.32 7.72 5.05
CA LEU A 54 19.08 7.72 5.83
C LEU A 54 18.82 9.06 6.56
N PRO A 55 19.82 9.73 7.19
CA PRO A 55 19.61 11.03 7.81
C PRO A 55 19.34 12.19 6.84
N LEU A 56 19.55 11.98 5.54
CA LEU A 56 19.27 12.99 4.51
C LEU A 56 17.78 13.04 4.13
N LEU A 57 17.02 12.02 4.53
CA LEU A 57 15.59 11.90 4.25
C LEU A 57 14.77 12.21 5.50
N THR A 58 13.63 12.86 5.32
CA THR A 58 12.60 12.85 6.37
C THR A 58 11.94 11.47 6.45
N TRP A 59 11.20 11.21 7.54
CA TRP A 59 10.49 9.94 7.68
C TRP A 59 9.40 9.79 6.60
N GLU A 60 8.76 10.88 6.17
CA GLU A 60 7.76 10.91 5.09
C GLU A 60 8.40 10.57 3.74
N GLU A 61 9.60 11.07 3.47
CA GLU A 61 10.32 10.78 2.24
C GLU A 61 10.73 9.31 2.18
N LEU A 62 11.29 8.77 3.27
CA LEU A 62 11.63 7.37 3.38
C LEU A 62 10.39 6.47 3.22
N GLU A 63 9.28 6.83 3.88
CA GLU A 63 8.00 6.13 3.72
C GLU A 63 7.56 6.13 2.26
N ARG A 64 7.62 7.28 1.57
CA ARG A 64 7.25 7.37 0.15
C ARG A 64 8.14 6.50 -0.73
N TYR A 65 9.44 6.43 -0.48
CA TYR A 65 10.35 5.58 -1.27
C TYR A 65 10.09 4.09 -1.06
N VAL A 66 9.76 3.67 0.16
CA VAL A 66 9.55 2.24 0.50
C VAL A 66 8.13 1.78 0.17
N CYS A 67 7.14 2.57 0.59
CA CYS A 67 5.73 2.20 0.50
C CYS A 67 5.06 2.70 -0.78
N GLY A 68 5.60 3.72 -1.44
CA GLY A 68 5.00 4.35 -2.61
C GLY A 68 4.12 5.57 -2.28
N GLN A 69 3.43 6.09 -3.29
CA GLN A 69 2.57 7.26 -3.15
C GLN A 69 1.33 6.94 -2.33
N LYS A 70 1.04 7.77 -1.33
CA LYS A 70 -0.12 7.57 -0.46
C LYS A 70 -1.41 7.69 -1.25
N GLU A 71 -1.56 8.73 -2.07
CA GLU A 71 -2.70 8.93 -2.95
C GLU A 71 -2.59 8.13 -4.24
N ILE A 72 -3.72 7.59 -4.72
CA ILE A 72 -3.77 6.80 -5.95
C ILE A 72 -4.18 7.72 -7.11
N ASP A 73 -3.20 8.05 -7.95
CA ASP A 73 -3.41 8.74 -9.21
C ASP A 73 -3.89 7.75 -10.29
N LEU A 74 -5.17 7.85 -10.65
CA LEU A 74 -5.78 7.00 -11.67
C LEU A 74 -5.27 7.31 -13.08
N GLU A 75 -4.89 8.54 -13.37
CA GLU A 75 -4.34 8.89 -14.69
C GLU A 75 -2.95 8.28 -14.85
N LEU A 76 -2.15 8.27 -13.77
CA LEU A 76 -0.89 7.55 -13.74
C LEU A 76 -1.07 6.04 -13.92
N LEU A 77 -2.07 5.45 -13.25
CA LEU A 77 -2.38 4.02 -13.40
C LEU A 77 -2.81 3.70 -14.83
N LYS A 78 -3.72 4.50 -15.43
CA LYS A 78 -4.15 4.38 -16.84
C LYS A 78 -2.96 4.48 -17.80
N ALA A 79 -2.09 5.48 -17.63
CA ALA A 79 -0.90 5.65 -18.47
C ALA A 79 0.12 4.51 -18.32
N ASN A 80 0.03 3.73 -17.23
CA ASN A 80 0.82 2.54 -16.99
C ASN A 80 0.01 1.24 -17.20
N THR A 81 -1.08 1.30 -17.96
CA THR A 81 -1.89 0.12 -18.32
C THR A 81 -1.58 -0.36 -19.73
N GLU A 82 -1.41 -1.67 -19.87
CA GLU A 82 -1.31 -2.41 -21.13
C GLU A 82 -2.61 -3.22 -21.33
N TYR A 83 -3.04 -3.33 -22.58
CA TYR A 83 -4.21 -4.11 -22.98
C TYR A 83 -3.73 -5.30 -23.80
N ASP A 84 -4.23 -6.50 -23.52
CA ASP A 84 -3.93 -7.69 -24.33
C ASP A 84 -4.55 -7.56 -25.74
N ASP A 85 -4.09 -8.39 -26.68
CA ASP A 85 -4.40 -8.27 -28.12
C ASP A 85 -5.90 -8.30 -28.45
N ASP A 86 -6.73 -8.90 -27.60
CA ASP A 86 -8.19 -9.01 -27.76
C ASP A 86 -8.99 -8.04 -26.87
N VAL A 87 -8.32 -7.08 -26.23
CA VAL A 87 -8.93 -6.02 -25.41
C VAL A 87 -8.55 -4.65 -25.96
N SER A 88 -9.55 -3.82 -26.20
CA SER A 88 -9.34 -2.42 -26.62
C SER A 88 -9.58 -1.46 -25.46
N PRO A 89 -8.79 -0.38 -25.33
CA PRO A 89 -9.07 0.70 -24.36
C PRO A 89 -10.44 1.35 -24.56
N ASN A 90 -11.01 1.23 -25.77
CA ASN A 90 -12.32 1.79 -26.11
C ASN A 90 -13.48 0.79 -25.92
N ASP A 91 -13.20 -0.44 -25.50
CA ASP A 91 -14.25 -1.41 -25.23
C ASP A 91 -15.12 -0.94 -24.07
N GLU A 92 -16.43 -1.18 -24.20
CA GLU A 92 -17.40 -0.63 -23.25
C GLU A 92 -17.14 -1.07 -21.80
N HIS A 93 -16.77 -2.33 -21.60
CA HIS A 93 -16.46 -2.88 -20.28
C HIS A 93 -15.17 -2.27 -19.67
N VAL A 94 -14.18 -1.92 -20.50
CA VAL A 94 -12.97 -1.22 -20.08
C VAL A 94 -13.27 0.23 -19.71
N VAL A 95 -14.02 0.95 -20.55
CA VAL A 95 -14.45 2.33 -20.26
C VAL A 95 -15.26 2.38 -18.96
N ARG A 96 -16.14 1.40 -18.73
CA ARG A 96 -16.91 1.26 -17.48
C ARG A 96 -16.01 1.00 -16.28
N LEU A 97 -14.99 0.14 -16.38
CA LEU A 97 -14.03 -0.07 -15.29
C LEU A 97 -13.42 1.25 -14.83
N TRP A 98 -12.89 2.03 -15.76
CA TRP A 98 -12.27 3.31 -15.43
C TRP A 98 -13.25 4.31 -14.82
N ARG A 99 -14.48 4.37 -15.34
CA ARG A 99 -15.54 5.20 -14.78
C ARG A 99 -15.90 4.82 -13.34
N VAL A 100 -15.95 3.52 -13.05
CA VAL A 100 -16.18 3.01 -11.70
C VAL A 100 -15.02 3.40 -10.77
N LEU A 101 -13.77 3.19 -11.20
CA LEU A 101 -12.59 3.58 -10.42
C LEU A 101 -12.53 5.10 -10.16
N GLU A 102 -12.95 5.93 -11.12
CA GLU A 102 -13.07 7.37 -10.93
C GLU A 102 -14.10 7.73 -9.86
N SER A 103 -15.19 6.98 -9.78
CA SER A 103 -16.23 7.17 -8.75
C SER A 103 -15.84 6.67 -7.36
N PHE A 104 -14.81 5.84 -7.26
CA PHE A 104 -14.32 5.30 -5.99
C PHE A 104 -13.64 6.37 -5.14
N ASP A 105 -13.80 6.25 -3.82
CA ASP A 105 -13.00 6.97 -2.86
C ASP A 105 -11.56 6.40 -2.75
N HIS A 106 -10.75 7.00 -1.88
CA HIS A 106 -9.36 6.61 -1.68
C HIS A 106 -9.21 5.16 -1.18
N ASP A 107 -10.06 4.73 -0.24
CA ASP A 107 -9.97 3.43 0.39
C ASP A 107 -10.42 2.32 -0.57
N GLU A 108 -11.44 2.60 -1.39
CA GLU A 108 -11.91 1.74 -2.46
C GLU A 108 -10.88 1.58 -3.58
N ARG A 109 -10.20 2.67 -4.00
CA ARG A 109 -9.06 2.59 -4.94
C ARG A 109 -7.92 1.78 -4.36
N SER A 110 -7.62 1.96 -3.08
CA SER A 110 -6.61 1.19 -2.35
C SER A 110 -7.00 -0.29 -2.23
N ALA A 111 -8.28 -0.60 -2.11
CA ALA A 111 -8.79 -1.97 -2.13
C ALA A 111 -8.67 -2.59 -3.52
N PHE A 112 -8.96 -1.83 -4.58
CA PHE A 112 -8.76 -2.27 -5.96
C PHE A 112 -7.29 -2.60 -6.24
N LEU A 113 -6.34 -1.73 -5.89
CA LEU A 113 -4.91 -2.03 -6.07
C LEU A 113 -4.48 -3.27 -5.28
N ARG A 114 -5.01 -3.47 -4.06
CA ARG A 114 -4.73 -4.70 -3.29
C ARG A 114 -5.27 -5.93 -4.00
N PHE A 115 -6.44 -5.82 -4.62
CA PHE A 115 -7.03 -6.90 -5.41
C PHE A 115 -6.20 -7.24 -6.65
N VAL A 116 -5.77 -6.24 -7.43
CA VAL A 116 -5.05 -6.50 -8.71
C VAL A 116 -3.54 -6.65 -8.58
N TRP A 117 -2.93 -6.19 -7.48
CA TRP A 117 -1.48 -6.08 -7.37
C TRP A 117 -0.92 -6.43 -5.98
N ALA A 118 -1.77 -6.80 -5.01
CA ALA A 118 -1.39 -7.05 -3.62
C ALA A 118 -0.64 -5.88 -2.94
N ARG A 119 -0.79 -4.66 -3.48
CA ARG A 119 -0.22 -3.42 -2.93
C ARG A 119 -1.32 -2.40 -2.71
N SER A 120 -1.17 -1.54 -1.71
CA SER A 120 -2.14 -0.48 -1.43
C SER A 120 -1.75 0.87 -2.04
N ARG A 121 -0.57 0.99 -2.65
CA ARG A 121 0.00 2.25 -3.13
C ARG A 121 0.67 2.07 -4.49
N LEU A 122 0.66 3.12 -5.31
CA LEU A 122 1.42 3.18 -6.55
C LEU A 122 2.92 3.38 -6.27
N PRO A 123 3.83 2.96 -7.17
CA PRO A 123 5.24 3.28 -7.05
C PRO A 123 5.47 4.78 -6.87
N ALA A 124 6.53 5.16 -6.13
CA ALA A 124 6.93 6.56 -6.02
C ALA A 124 7.31 7.16 -7.39
N SER A 125 7.84 6.33 -8.29
CA SER A 125 8.20 6.68 -9.67
C SER A 125 6.99 6.69 -10.59
N SER A 126 6.97 7.63 -11.54
CA SER A 126 5.96 7.69 -12.60
C SER A 126 6.08 6.55 -13.63
N ALA A 127 7.28 5.95 -13.75
CA ALA A 127 7.50 4.78 -14.60
C ALA A 127 7.39 3.49 -13.78
N PHE A 128 6.41 2.65 -14.11
CA PHE A 128 6.25 1.37 -13.43
C PHE A 128 7.17 0.32 -14.06
N ASN A 129 7.92 -0.40 -13.22
CA ASN A 129 8.73 -1.54 -13.68
C ASN A 129 7.86 -2.69 -14.22
N GLN A 130 6.60 -2.75 -13.78
CA GLN A 130 5.60 -3.71 -14.20
C GLN A 130 4.29 -2.98 -14.46
N LYS A 131 3.82 -3.04 -15.70
CA LYS A 131 2.58 -2.38 -16.14
C LYS A 131 1.35 -3.15 -15.65
N PHE A 132 0.25 -2.43 -15.45
CA PHE A 132 -1.04 -3.04 -15.16
C PHE A 132 -1.58 -3.67 -16.45
N LYS A 133 -1.95 -4.94 -16.45
CA LYS A 133 -2.45 -5.63 -17.65
C LYS A 133 -3.93 -5.88 -17.57
N LEU A 134 -4.69 -5.37 -18.54
CA LEU A 134 -6.09 -5.72 -18.72
C LEU A 134 -6.20 -6.81 -19.77
N GLN A 135 -6.76 -7.94 -19.33
CA GLN A 135 -6.85 -9.16 -20.11
C GLN A 135 -8.31 -9.55 -20.28
N SER A 136 -8.59 -10.20 -21.39
CA SER A 136 -9.90 -10.75 -21.67
C SER A 136 -10.17 -11.96 -20.76
N ALA A 137 -11.38 -12.04 -20.21
CA ALA A 137 -11.83 -13.23 -19.50
C ALA A 137 -12.39 -14.32 -20.44
N VAL A 138 -12.17 -14.21 -21.77
CA VAL A 138 -12.71 -15.15 -22.76
C VAL A 138 -12.23 -16.58 -22.48
N GLY A 139 -13.19 -17.48 -22.27
CA GLY A 139 -12.92 -18.89 -21.96
C GLY A 139 -12.95 -19.24 -20.47
N GLU A 140 -13.01 -18.24 -19.58
CA GLU A 140 -13.29 -18.43 -18.14
C GLU A 140 -14.80 -18.31 -17.87
N GLY A 141 -15.47 -19.40 -17.46
CA GLY A 141 -16.90 -19.41 -17.11
C GLY A 141 -17.84 -20.07 -18.15
N PRO A 142 -19.16 -20.19 -17.86
CA PRO A 142 -20.13 -20.76 -18.80
C PRO A 142 -20.18 -19.88 -20.04
N LYS A 143 -19.93 -20.49 -21.22
CA LYS A 143 -19.67 -19.81 -22.51
C LYS A 143 -20.70 -18.76 -22.98
N ASN A 144 -21.79 -18.52 -22.25
CA ASN A 144 -22.92 -17.69 -22.65
C ASN A 144 -23.44 -16.73 -21.55
N SER A 145 -22.71 -16.50 -20.44
CA SER A 145 -23.20 -15.61 -19.36
C SER A 145 -22.09 -14.77 -18.71
N PRO A 146 -21.53 -13.78 -19.42
CA PRO A 146 -20.46 -12.92 -18.89
C PRO A 146 -20.85 -12.22 -17.58
N ASP A 147 -22.14 -11.92 -17.39
CA ASP A 147 -22.68 -11.27 -16.18
C ASP A 147 -22.63 -12.13 -14.92
N THR A 148 -22.38 -13.43 -15.07
CA THR A 148 -22.30 -14.37 -13.93
C THR A 148 -20.89 -14.56 -13.41
N PHE A 149 -19.88 -13.98 -14.08
CA PHE A 149 -18.49 -14.15 -13.73
C PHE A 149 -17.92 -12.87 -13.12
N LEU A 150 -17.17 -12.99 -12.03
CA LEU A 150 -16.50 -11.87 -11.39
C LEU A 150 -15.12 -11.63 -12.02
N PRO A 151 -14.62 -10.39 -12.02
CA PRO A 151 -13.24 -10.12 -12.42
C PRO A 151 -12.25 -10.95 -11.60
N LYS A 152 -11.15 -11.37 -12.23
CA LYS A 152 -10.14 -12.22 -11.59
C LYS A 152 -8.76 -11.60 -11.76
N ALA A 153 -8.04 -11.47 -10.66
CA ALA A 153 -6.72 -10.86 -10.65
C ALA A 153 -5.60 -11.90 -10.53
N HIS A 154 -4.49 -11.63 -11.20
CA HIS A 154 -3.21 -12.31 -10.97
C HIS A 154 -2.22 -11.31 -10.39
N THR A 155 -2.21 -11.22 -9.05
CA THR A 155 -1.49 -10.17 -8.30
C THR A 155 0.01 -10.11 -8.59
N CYS A 156 0.68 -11.27 -8.71
CA CYS A 156 2.11 -11.33 -9.06
C CYS A 156 2.40 -10.72 -10.44
N PHE A 157 1.44 -10.81 -11.37
CA PHE A 157 1.57 -10.30 -12.73
C PHE A 157 0.96 -8.91 -12.92
N PHE A 158 0.37 -8.36 -11.87
CA PHE A 158 -0.36 -7.09 -11.92
C PHE A 158 -1.37 -7.10 -13.09
N SER A 159 -2.16 -8.17 -13.19
CA SER A 159 -3.13 -8.33 -14.26
C SER A 159 -4.54 -8.58 -13.75
N LEU A 160 -5.52 -8.16 -14.55
CA LEU A 160 -6.95 -8.32 -14.30
C LEU A 160 -7.62 -8.89 -15.54
N ASN A 161 -8.21 -10.07 -15.39
CA ASN A 161 -9.15 -10.63 -16.34
C ASN A 161 -10.50 -9.94 -16.12
N LEU A 162 -10.94 -9.18 -17.11
CA LEU A 162 -12.17 -8.41 -17.05
C LEU A 162 -13.22 -9.02 -17.98
N PRO A 163 -14.35 -9.54 -17.46
CA PRO A 163 -15.43 -10.04 -18.29
C PRO A 163 -16.12 -8.93 -19.09
N CYS A 164 -16.55 -9.24 -20.30
CA CYS A 164 -17.39 -8.38 -21.14
C CYS A 164 -18.85 -8.39 -20.64
N CYS A 165 -19.10 -7.89 -19.42
CA CYS A 165 -20.45 -7.84 -18.86
C CYS A 165 -21.39 -7.01 -19.76
N SER A 166 -22.61 -7.50 -19.93
CA SER A 166 -23.73 -6.79 -20.56
C SER A 166 -24.06 -5.51 -19.80
N ALA A 167 -24.78 -4.59 -20.44
CA ALA A 167 -25.45 -3.47 -19.76
C ALA A 167 -26.59 -3.96 -18.87
#